data_AF-A0A8C4PYK6-F1
#
_entry.id   AF-A0A8C4PYK6-F1
#
_cell.length_a   1.000
_cell.length_b   1.000
_cell.length_c   1.000
_cell.angle_alpha   90.00
_cell.angle_beta   90.00
_cell.angle_gamma   90.00
#
_symmetry.space_group_name_H-M   'P 1'
#
loop_
_entity.id
_entity.type
_entity.pdbx_description
1 polymer ?
#
loop_
_entity_poly.entity_id
_entity_poly.type
_entity_poly.pdbx_seq_one_letter_code
_entity_poly.pdbx_strand_id
1 'polypeptide(L)'
;MPCSSEDKLGLLLVVLSIIFMKGNVISSSLLWFTLKKFGVDPSFYHPVFGDVKKLITEEFVRQKYLEHTKTLHTDVPEYKFSWGSRAFTETSKLRILDFVSKMFGNTPQDWLQYKDAMNHTGSATQTPEQE
;
A
#
# COMPACT_ATOMS: atom_id res chain seq x y z
N MET A 1 -22.19 14.06 6.86
CA MET A 1 -21.10 14.59 6.01
C MET A 1 -20.65 13.44 5.11
N PRO A 2 -20.89 13.46 3.79
CA PRO A 2 -20.31 12.45 2.91
C PRO A 2 -18.80 12.68 2.84
N CYS A 3 -18.01 11.66 3.19
CA CYS A 3 -16.55 11.70 3.15
C CYS A 3 -16.07 12.13 1.76
N SER A 4 -15.22 13.16 1.70
CA SER A 4 -14.53 13.55 0.48
C SER A 4 -13.59 12.42 0.07
N SER A 5 -13.50 12.12 -1.22
CA SER A 5 -12.74 10.99 -1.76
C SER A 5 -11.26 10.96 -1.35
N GLU A 6 -10.71 12.10 -0.92
CA GLU A 6 -9.33 12.31 -0.50
C GLU A 6 -8.96 11.60 0.81
N ASP A 7 -9.87 11.51 1.78
CA ASP A 7 -9.60 10.83 3.05
C ASP A 7 -9.31 9.33 2.83
N LYS A 8 -10.10 8.69 1.98
CA LYS A 8 -9.94 7.27 1.61
C LYS A 8 -8.64 7.03 0.86
N LEU A 9 -8.20 7.99 0.03
CA LEU A 9 -6.91 7.92 -0.66
C LEU A 9 -5.74 7.95 0.33
N GLY A 10 -5.82 8.77 1.38
CA GLY A 10 -4.79 8.79 2.43
C GLY A 10 -4.62 7.43 3.10
N LEU A 11 -5.74 6.80 3.50
CA LEU A 11 -5.70 5.45 4.08
C LEU A 11 -5.18 4.40 3.09
N LEU A 12 -5.56 4.51 1.81
CA LEU A 12 -5.04 3.65 0.76
C LEU A 12 -3.51 3.75 0.63
N LEU A 13 -2.96 4.97 0.60
CA LEU A 13 -1.52 5.18 0.52
C LEU A 13 -0.79 4.58 1.71
N VAL A 14 -1.35 4.68 2.93
CA VAL A 14 -0.80 4.03 4.13
C VAL A 14 -0.79 2.51 3.98
N VAL A 15 -1.88 1.91 3.50
CA VAL A 15 -1.94 0.45 3.28
C VAL A 15 -0.94 -0.01 2.22
N LEU A 16 -0.88 0.68 1.07
CA LEU A 16 0.08 0.39 0.00
C LEU A 16 1.53 0.52 0.49
N SER A 17 1.81 1.54 1.31
CA SER A 17 3.09 1.74 1.98
C SER A 17 3.50 0.55 2.83
N ILE A 18 2.61 0.07 3.70
CA ILE A 18 2.89 -1.06 4.59
C ILE A 18 3.20 -2.33 3.77
N ILE A 19 2.43 -2.58 2.71
CA ILE A 19 2.66 -3.73 1.81
C ILE A 19 4.01 -3.63 1.11
N PHE A 20 4.34 -2.44 0.59
CA PHE A 20 5.61 -2.20 -0.08
C PHE A 20 6.79 -2.43 0.88
N MET A 21 6.69 -1.94 2.11
CA MET A 21 7.70 -2.16 3.16
C MET A 21 7.88 -3.62 3.57
N LYS A 22 6.88 -4.47 3.39
CA LYS A 22 6.98 -5.90 3.67
C LYS A 22 7.46 -6.74 2.49
N GLY A 23 7.89 -6.12 1.39
CA GLY A 23 8.38 -6.83 0.21
C GLY A 23 7.24 -7.15 -0.77
N ASN A 24 6.32 -6.22 -0.96
CA ASN A 24 5.20 -6.27 -1.92
C ASN A 24 4.06 -7.24 -1.57
N VAL A 25 4.21 -8.07 -0.55
CA VAL A 25 3.18 -9.00 -0.05
C VAL A 25 3.16 -8.96 1.48
N ILE A 26 1.96 -8.99 2.07
CA ILE A 26 1.78 -9.03 3.53
C ILE A 26 0.63 -9.96 3.92
N SER A 27 0.77 -10.69 5.04
CA SER A 27 -0.36 -11.44 5.61
C SER A 27 -1.39 -10.48 6.23
N SER A 28 -2.67 -10.81 6.10
CA SER A 28 -3.79 -9.99 6.58
C SER A 28 -3.63 -9.63 8.06
N SER A 29 -3.29 -10.61 8.91
CA SER A 29 -3.07 -10.39 10.34
C SER A 29 -2.00 -9.33 10.63
N LEU A 30 -0.90 -9.34 9.87
CA LEU A 30 0.18 -8.38 10.04
C LEU A 30 -0.20 -6.99 9.53
N LEU A 31 -0.98 -6.91 8.45
CA LEU A 31 -1.54 -5.66 7.95
C LEU A 31 -2.42 -5.00 9.02
N TRP A 32 -3.38 -5.74 9.59
CA TRP A 32 -4.27 -5.25 10.64
C TRP A 32 -3.51 -4.84 11.90
N PHE A 33 -2.53 -5.64 12.32
CA PHE A 33 -1.67 -5.32 13.47
C PHE A 33 -0.89 -4.02 13.25
N THR A 34 -0.39 -3.81 12.04
CA THR A 34 0.37 -2.60 11.69
C THR A 34 -0.55 -1.38 11.63
N LEU A 35 -1.72 -1.49 11.00
CA LEU A 35 -2.75 -0.45 10.98
C LEU A 35 -3.17 -0.02 12.39
N LYS A 36 -3.33 -0.98 13.31
CA LYS A 36 -3.64 -0.70 14.70
C LYS A 36 -2.56 0.14 15.41
N LYS A 37 -1.28 -0.07 15.08
CA LYS A 37 -0.17 0.77 15.57
C LYS A 37 -0.21 2.20 15.02
N PHE A 38 -0.76 2.38 13.82
CA PHE A 38 -1.00 3.71 13.23
C PHE A 38 -2.31 4.36 13.74
N GLY A 39 -2.97 3.78 14.75
CA GLY A 39 -4.23 4.30 15.30
C GLY A 39 -5.47 3.92 14.50
N VAL A 40 -5.34 3.04 13.49
CA VAL A 40 -6.46 2.57 12.67
C VAL A 40 -6.86 1.17 13.12
N ASP A 41 -7.90 1.10 13.96
CA ASP A 41 -8.40 -0.19 14.47
C ASP A 41 -9.51 -0.75 13.56
N PRO A 42 -9.33 -1.95 12.96
CA PRO A 42 -10.33 -2.55 12.08
C PRO A 42 -11.54 -3.13 12.82
N SER A 43 -11.51 -3.18 14.15
CA SER A 43 -12.64 -3.63 14.97
C SER A 43 -13.64 -2.53 15.28
N PHE A 44 -13.27 -1.26 15.07
CA PHE A 44 -14.12 -0.11 15.39
C PHE A 44 -14.48 0.69 14.14
N TYR A 45 -15.65 1.32 14.18
CA TYR A 45 -16.08 2.25 13.14
C TYR A 45 -15.28 3.55 13.26
N HIS A 46 -14.50 3.90 12.24
CA HIS A 46 -13.73 5.13 12.23
C HIS A 46 -14.63 6.30 11.80
N PRO A 47 -14.65 7.44 12.52
CA PRO A 47 -15.54 8.56 12.18
C PRO A 47 -15.29 9.15 10.78
N VAL A 48 -14.07 9.00 10.25
CA VAL A 48 -13.68 9.50 8.93
C VAL A 48 -13.72 8.43 7.83
N PHE A 49 -13.32 7.18 8.15
CA PHE A 49 -13.17 6.12 7.14
C PHE A 49 -14.33 5.12 7.16
N GLY A 50 -15.20 5.21 8.16
CA GLY A 50 -16.25 4.24 8.43
C GLY A 50 -15.70 2.87 8.81
N ASP A 51 -16.22 1.83 8.18
CA ASP A 51 -15.75 0.46 8.35
C ASP A 51 -14.46 0.25 7.54
N VAL A 52 -13.31 0.46 8.21
CA VAL A 52 -11.98 0.34 7.62
C VAL A 52 -11.74 -1.07 7.07
N LYS A 53 -12.24 -2.09 7.77
CA LYS A 53 -12.07 -3.48 7.36
C LYS A 53 -12.75 -3.69 6.02
N LYS A 54 -14.01 -3.29 5.90
CA LYS A 54 -14.77 -3.33 4.66
C LYS A 54 -14.14 -2.48 3.55
N LEU A 55 -13.64 -1.30 3.90
CA LEU A 55 -12.98 -0.42 2.93
C LEU A 55 -11.76 -1.10 2.29
N ILE A 56 -10.93 -1.76 3.09
CA ILE A 56 -9.72 -2.41 2.61
C ILE A 56 -10.03 -3.72 1.87
N THR A 57 -10.90 -4.57 2.44
CA THR A 57 -11.16 -5.90 1.88
C THR A 57 -12.13 -5.88 0.70
N GLU A 58 -13.05 -4.91 0.64
CA GLU A 58 -14.05 -4.79 -0.42
C GLU A 58 -13.73 -3.63 -1.37
N GLU A 59 -13.71 -2.39 -0.90
CA GLU A 59 -13.55 -1.23 -1.79
C GLU A 59 -12.19 -1.21 -2.50
N PHE A 60 -11.08 -1.30 -1.78
CA PHE A 60 -9.74 -1.26 -2.38
C PHE A 60 -9.44 -2.48 -3.26
N VAL A 61 -9.97 -3.66 -2.89
CA VAL A 61 -9.86 -4.86 -3.72
C VAL A 61 -10.72 -4.74 -4.98
N ARG A 62 -11.97 -4.27 -4.85
CA ARG A 62 -12.88 -4.06 -5.98
C ARG A 62 -12.34 -3.02 -6.95
N GLN A 63 -11.72 -1.97 -6.45
CA GLN A 63 -11.07 -0.95 -7.25
C GLN A 63 -9.72 -1.38 -7.83
N LYS A 64 -9.26 -2.62 -7.58
CA LYS A 64 -7.99 -3.17 -8.08
C LYS A 64 -6.73 -2.47 -7.56
N TYR A 65 -6.84 -1.74 -6.46
CA TYR A 65 -5.67 -1.21 -5.75
C TYR A 65 -4.98 -2.29 -4.92
N LEU A 66 -5.75 -3.22 -4.37
CA LEU A 66 -5.24 -4.35 -3.60
C LEU A 66 -5.66 -5.66 -4.26
N GLU A 67 -4.78 -6.64 -4.19
CA GLU A 67 -5.13 -8.03 -4.46
C GLU A 67 -5.22 -8.78 -3.14
N HIS A 68 -6.34 -9.45 -2.94
CA HIS A 68 -6.59 -10.29 -1.78
C HIS A 68 -6.54 -11.74 -2.21
N THR A 69 -5.44 -12.42 -1.91
CA THR A 69 -5.18 -13.79 -2.35
C THR A 69 -5.20 -14.73 -1.16
N LYS A 70 -5.97 -15.81 -1.28
CA LYS A 70 -5.95 -16.91 -0.31
C LYS A 70 -4.84 -17.87 -0.68
N THR A 71 -3.90 -18.08 0.22
CA THR A 71 -2.87 -19.12 0.05
C THR A 71 -3.53 -20.46 0.37
N LEU A 72 -3.69 -21.30 -0.65
CA LEU A 72 -4.26 -22.66 -0.51
C LEU A 72 -3.21 -23.72 -0.14
N HIS A 73 -1.94 -23.32 -0.09
CA HIS A 73 -0.81 -24.24 0.14
C HIS A 73 -0.56 -24.62 1.61
N THR A 74 -1.39 -24.14 2.54
CA THR A 74 -1.24 -24.39 3.98
C THR A 74 -2.53 -24.94 4.56
N ASP A 75 -2.42 -25.93 5.47
CA ASP A 75 -3.54 -26.50 6.24
C ASP A 75 -4.41 -25.42 6.93
N VAL A 76 -3.79 -24.29 7.28
CA VAL A 76 -4.49 -23.09 7.76
C VAL A 76 -4.65 -22.11 6.61
N PRO A 77 -5.88 -21.68 6.28
CA PRO A 77 -6.10 -20.69 5.24
C PRO A 77 -5.46 -19.34 5.62
N GLU A 78 -4.36 -18.99 4.97
CA GLU A 78 -3.69 -17.70 5.15
C GLU A 78 -4.11 -16.72 4.05
N TYR A 79 -4.63 -15.57 4.46
CA TYR A 79 -5.01 -14.49 3.55
C TYR A 79 -3.88 -13.48 3.43
N LYS A 80 -3.51 -13.13 2.20
CA LYS A 80 -2.45 -12.16 1.90
C LYS A 80 -2.98 -11.00 1.08
N PHE A 81 -2.37 -9.85 1.29
CA PHE A 81 -2.58 -8.65 0.50
C PHE A 81 -1.31 -8.32 -0.28
N SER A 82 -1.50 -7.95 -1.55
CA SER A 82 -0.47 -7.37 -2.41
C SER A 82 -1.03 -6.15 -3.13
N TRP A 83 -0.15 -5.37 -3.75
CA TRP A 83 -0.57 -4.30 -4.64
C TRP A 83 -1.29 -4.90 -5.85
N GLY A 84 -2.44 -4.32 -6.20
CA GLY A 84 -3.14 -4.64 -7.43
C GLY A 84 -2.68 -3.78 -8.60
N SER A 85 -3.07 -4.18 -9.81
CA SER A 85 -2.68 -3.52 -11.06
C SER A 85 -2.93 -2.01 -11.06
N ARG A 86 -4.03 -1.54 -10.46
CA ARG A 86 -4.35 -0.11 -10.41
C ARG A 86 -3.40 0.69 -9.52
N ALA A 87 -2.94 0.10 -8.41
CA ALA A 87 -1.97 0.73 -7.54
C ALA A 87 -0.65 1.01 -8.28
N PHE A 88 -0.18 0.08 -9.12
CA PHE A 88 1.03 0.31 -9.91
C PHE A 88 0.88 1.42 -10.96
N THR A 89 -0.34 1.65 -11.45
CA THR A 89 -0.63 2.69 -12.45
C THR A 89 -0.79 4.08 -11.80
N GLU A 90 -1.53 4.16 -10.70
CA GLU A 90 -1.85 5.45 -10.06
C GLU A 90 -0.80 5.88 -9.03
N THR A 91 -0.01 4.97 -8.46
CA THR A 91 1.07 5.31 -7.55
C THR A 91 2.39 4.66 -7.94
N SER A 92 3.49 5.38 -7.72
CA SER A 92 4.84 4.84 -7.91
C SER A 92 5.44 4.42 -6.57
N LYS A 93 6.31 3.40 -6.60
CA LYS A 93 7.08 2.96 -5.42
C LYS A 93 7.85 4.11 -4.77
N LEU A 94 8.34 5.07 -5.57
CA LEU A 94 9.00 6.28 -5.07
C LEU A 94 8.04 7.25 -4.37
N ARG A 95 6.83 7.45 -4.88
CA ARG A 95 5.82 8.29 -4.20
C ARG A 95 5.45 7.72 -2.85
N ILE A 96 5.30 6.40 -2.77
CA ILE A 96 5.08 5.69 -1.53
C ILE A 96 6.29 5.83 -0.61
N LEU A 97 7.51 5.63 -1.12
CA LEU A 97 8.70 5.74 -0.30
C LEU A 97 8.90 7.15 0.27
N ASP A 98 8.69 8.19 -0.53
CA ASP A 98 8.70 9.60 -0.10
C ASP A 98 7.64 9.88 0.99
N PHE A 99 6.42 9.37 0.80
CA PHE A 99 5.36 9.49 1.78
C PHE A 99 5.74 8.84 3.12
N VAL A 100 6.29 7.63 3.08
CA VAL A 100 6.66 6.93 4.31
C VAL A 100 7.86 7.59 4.99
N SER A 101 8.84 8.03 4.23
CA SER A 101 9.96 8.81 4.74
C SER A 101 9.52 10.04 5.52
N LYS A 102 8.55 10.79 4.97
CA LYS A 102 7.95 11.94 5.66
C LYS A 102 7.20 11.54 6.92
N MET A 103 6.46 10.42 6.90
CA MET A 103 5.72 9.91 8.06
C MET A 103 6.62 9.46 9.21
N PHE A 104 7.76 8.84 8.91
CA PHE A 104 8.68 8.31 9.92
C PHE A 104 9.86 9.25 10.24
N GLY A 105 9.97 10.38 9.54
CA GLY A 105 11.08 11.33 9.70
C GLY A 105 12.44 10.79 9.24
N ASN A 106 12.45 9.76 8.39
CA ASN A 106 13.67 9.10 7.88
C ASN A 106 13.89 9.41 6.40
N THR A 107 15.14 9.39 5.94
CA THR A 107 15.47 9.56 4.52
C THR A 107 14.96 8.36 3.71
N PRO A 108 14.43 8.53 2.48
CA PRO A 108 14.01 7.41 1.63
C PRO A 108 15.15 6.44 1.32
N GLN A 109 16.39 6.90 1.41
CA GLN A 109 17.61 6.10 1.24
C GLN A 109 17.94 5.18 2.42
N ASP A 110 17.42 5.44 3.63
CA ASP A 110 17.61 4.60 4.81
C ASP A 110 16.78 3.31 4.77
N TRP A 111 15.77 3.26 3.90
CA TRP A 111 14.89 2.11 3.77
C TRP A 111 15.49 1.07 2.83
N LEU A 112 15.51 -0.19 3.27
CA LEU A 112 16.02 -1.33 2.49
C LEU A 112 15.33 -1.47 1.11
N GLN A 113 14.10 -0.97 1.01
CA GLN A 113 13.25 -0.95 -0.18
C GLN A 113 13.63 0.14 -1.20
N TYR A 114 14.60 1.00 -0.88
CA TYR A 114 15.07 2.06 -1.79
C TYR A 114 15.54 1.50 -3.14
N LYS A 115 16.28 0.38 -3.13
CA LYS A 115 16.74 -0.30 -4.36
C LYS A 115 15.57 -0.77 -5.22
N ASP A 116 14.53 -1.32 -4.59
CA ASP A 116 13.30 -1.77 -5.24
C ASP A 116 12.46 -0.62 -5.82
N ALA A 117 12.48 0.54 -5.16
CA ALA A 117 11.85 1.76 -5.65
C ALA A 117 12.63 2.36 -6.83
N MET A 118 13.96 2.35 -6.79
CA MET A 118 14.84 2.86 -7.85
C MET A 118 14.79 2.02 -9.13
N ASN A 119 14.58 0.71 -9.02
CA ASN A 119 14.50 -0.17 -10.20
C ASN A 119 13.31 0.15 -11.11
N HIS A 120 12.28 0.86 -10.65
CA HIS A 120 11.18 1.35 -11.50
C HIS A 120 11.42 2.75 -12.08
N THR A 121 12.47 3.45 -11.66
CA THR A 121 12.95 4.69 -12.32
C THR A 121 14.00 4.44 -13.40
N GLY A 122 14.25 3.18 -13.75
CA GLY A 122 15.19 2.79 -14.80
C GLY A 122 14.62 2.78 -16.23
N SER A 123 13.44 3.34 -16.49
CA SER A 123 12.92 3.46 -17.86
C SER A 123 12.16 4.77 -18.08
N ALA A 124 12.86 5.89 -17.94
CA ALA A 124 12.48 7.13 -18.60
C ALA A 124 13.72 7.74 -19.25
N THR A 125 13.78 7.52 -20.57
CA THR A 125 14.39 8.41 -21.55
C THR A 125 15.92 8.32 -21.74
N GLN A 126 16.37 7.29 -22.47
CA GLN A 126 17.37 7.53 -23.50
C GLN A 126 16.62 7.84 -24.80
N THR A 127 16.39 9.12 -25.07
CA THR A 127 16.27 9.61 -26.44
C THR A 127 17.68 9.54 -27.03
N PRO A 128 17.94 8.80 -28.12
CA PRO A 128 19.13 9.08 -28.91
C PRO A 128 18.86 10.37 -29.68
N GLU A 129 19.31 11.50 -29.12
CA GLU A 129 19.55 12.72 -29.88
C GLU A 129 20.98 12.62 -30.46
N GLN A 130 21.02 12.31 -31.76
CA GLN A 130 21.91 12.82 -32.82
C GLN A 130 23.45 12.72 -32.68
N GLU A 131 24.07 11.93 -33.55
CA GLU A 131 24.77 12.40 -34.78
C GLU A 131 24.84 11.26 -35.82
#